data_AF-A0A973EPC9-F1
#
_entry.id   AF-A0A973EPC9-F1
#
_cell.length_a   1.000
_cell.length_b   1.000
_cell.length_c   1.000
_cell.angle_alpha   90.00
_cell.angle_beta   90.00
_cell.angle_gamma   90.00
#
_symmetry.space_group_name_H-M   'P 1'
#
loop_
_entity.id
_entity.type
_entity.pdbx_description
1 polymer ?
#
loop_
_entity_poly.entity_id
_entity_poly.type
_entity_poly.pdbx_seq_one_letter_code
_entity_poly.pdbx_strand_id
1 'polypeptide(L)'
;MGKSALAVIVLLSGLLFVSCEKGMRDTEGKPLQIGEQYVMTKAGLEHAPMPRDTDGNRLEAGREYIMTSEGLTVKPYLEDNAGNKVQIGSDYMMTEEGLKLVAKRDIRGRVRDGSGRFVGGITVSIAHSDHKVQSDADGNFSLPFIEGSVRIGVGMRGLPEWCKVENLENSALSREAYPSGWDIGMVELPCTLVQAGDGRSRWSTANGRYVDNGDGTVTDTESGLMWEAIAQEQNLAWDAAREYVEKLNLAGFSDWRLPTPREVGMLFDADIACGWRGLTVIRGVVSVWTSEQYDPASAVVYNLCTGRARKSSGLDEGVGINPGVVAVRNAVK
;
A
#
# COMPACT_ATOMS: atom_id res chain seq x y z
N MET A 1 -7.29 79.12 -35.17
CA MET A 1 -6.99 79.37 -33.74
C MET A 1 -6.58 78.05 -33.14
N GLY A 2 -5.29 77.94 -32.79
CA GLY A 2 -4.65 76.67 -32.42
C GLY A 2 -4.85 76.27 -30.96
N LYS A 3 -4.70 74.96 -30.73
CA LYS A 3 -4.40 74.19 -29.50
C LYS A 3 -4.72 72.72 -29.86
N SER A 4 -3.95 71.69 -29.57
CA SER A 4 -2.63 71.51 -28.98
C SER A 4 -2.20 70.09 -29.38
N ALA A 5 -0.94 69.94 -29.74
CA ALA A 5 -0.28 68.66 -29.95
C ALA A 5 0.10 68.01 -28.60
N LEU A 6 0.11 66.68 -28.53
CA LEU A 6 0.99 65.99 -27.60
C LEU A 6 1.31 64.59 -28.15
N ALA A 7 2.54 64.46 -28.64
CA ALA A 7 3.20 63.20 -28.85
C ALA A 7 4.69 63.37 -28.53
N VAL A 8 5.29 62.23 -28.23
CA VAL A 8 6.71 61.88 -28.27
C VAL A 8 7.41 61.77 -26.91
N ILE A 9 7.58 60.50 -26.57
CA ILE A 9 8.55 59.92 -25.64
C ILE A 9 9.96 60.10 -26.22
N VAL A 10 10.91 60.60 -25.43
CA VAL A 10 12.33 60.22 -25.53
C VAL A 10 12.93 60.16 -24.12
N LEU A 11 13.52 59.01 -23.80
CA LEU A 11 14.37 58.76 -22.64
C LEU A 11 15.69 59.55 -22.73
N LEU A 12 16.17 60.13 -21.63
CA LEU A 12 17.40 59.73 -20.92
C LEU A 12 17.84 60.79 -19.89
N SER A 13 18.34 60.28 -18.76
CA SER A 13 19.43 60.82 -17.91
C SER A 13 19.31 62.22 -17.28
N GLY A 14 19.29 62.27 -15.96
CA GLY A 14 19.55 63.49 -15.18
C GLY A 14 19.32 63.30 -13.69
N LEU A 15 20.42 63.31 -12.92
CA LEU A 15 20.54 62.99 -11.50
C LEU A 15 19.73 63.86 -10.50
N LEU A 16 19.48 63.22 -9.35
CA LEU A 16 19.40 63.70 -7.95
C LEU A 16 18.11 64.37 -7.44
N PHE A 17 17.32 63.58 -6.71
CA PHE A 17 17.02 63.89 -5.30
C PHE A 17 17.22 62.67 -4.42
N VAL A 18 17.90 62.91 -3.31
CA VAL A 18 18.31 61.99 -2.26
C VAL A 18 17.11 61.63 -1.38
N SER A 19 16.81 60.33 -1.24
CA SER A 19 16.44 59.77 0.05
C SER A 19 17.11 58.41 0.18
N CYS A 20 18.35 58.42 0.70
CA CYS A 20 19.04 57.21 1.09
C CYS A 20 18.58 56.86 2.50
N GLU A 21 17.39 56.26 2.64
CA GLU A 21 17.07 55.52 3.86
C GLU A 21 17.98 54.28 3.88
N LYS A 22 19.13 54.42 4.53
CA LYS A 22 19.98 53.29 4.90
C LYS A 22 19.19 52.43 5.89
N GLY A 23 18.39 51.49 5.38
CA GLY A 23 17.84 50.40 6.18
C GLY A 23 18.97 49.70 6.93
N MET A 24 18.67 49.20 8.14
CA MET A 24 19.66 48.51 8.97
C MET A 24 20.25 47.32 8.20
N ARG A 25 21.58 47.21 8.25
CA ARG A 25 22.38 46.19 7.55
C ARG A 25 23.26 45.48 8.55
N ASP A 26 23.57 44.23 8.27
CA ASP A 26 24.53 43.47 9.06
C ASP A 26 25.98 43.97 8.84
N THR A 27 26.94 43.37 9.55
CA THR A 27 28.38 43.66 9.42
C THR A 27 28.94 43.37 8.02
N GLU A 28 28.23 42.62 7.18
CA GLU A 28 28.56 42.34 5.78
C GLU A 28 27.88 43.31 4.79
N GLY A 29 27.10 44.27 5.30
CA GLY A 29 26.38 45.27 4.49
C GLY A 29 25.11 44.75 3.82
N LYS A 30 24.64 43.54 4.16
CA LYS A 30 23.39 42.97 3.62
C LYS A 30 22.18 43.49 4.42
N PRO A 31 21.02 43.68 3.77
CA PRO A 31 19.80 44.05 4.47
C PRO A 31 19.32 42.92 5.39
N LEU A 32 18.89 43.29 6.60
CA LEU A 32 18.34 42.33 7.57
C LEU A 32 17.11 41.62 7.00
N GLN A 33 16.97 40.32 7.30
CA GLN A 33 15.85 39.49 6.84
C GLN A 33 14.79 39.36 7.94
N ILE A 34 13.51 39.46 7.55
CA ILE A 34 12.38 39.30 8.48
C ILE A 34 12.33 37.84 8.97
N GLY A 35 12.32 37.66 10.30
CA GLY A 35 12.26 36.33 10.95
C GLY A 35 13.60 35.75 11.40
N GLU A 36 14.71 36.45 11.14
CA GLU A 36 16.06 36.03 11.54
C GLU A 36 16.52 36.79 12.81
N GLN A 37 17.33 36.14 13.66
CA GLN A 37 17.90 36.76 14.86
C GLN A 37 19.29 37.33 14.58
N TYR A 38 19.57 38.51 15.15
CA TYR A 38 20.84 39.22 15.01
C TYR A 38 21.32 39.69 16.39
N VAL A 39 22.63 39.66 16.62
CA VAL A 39 23.27 40.13 17.86
C VAL A 39 24.07 41.39 17.56
N MET A 40 23.94 42.40 18.42
CA MET A 40 24.69 43.65 18.31
C MET A 40 26.08 43.47 18.94
N THR A 41 27.15 43.50 18.14
CA THR A 41 28.54 43.41 18.60
C THR A 41 29.26 44.76 18.50
N LYS A 42 30.51 44.82 18.96
CA LYS A 42 31.37 46.01 18.78
C LYS A 42 31.66 46.32 17.30
N ALA A 43 31.51 45.35 16.40
CA ALA A 43 31.74 45.51 14.96
C ALA A 43 30.46 45.86 14.19
N GLY A 44 29.27 45.61 14.75
CA GLY A 44 27.98 45.87 14.12
C GLY A 44 26.95 44.77 14.39
N LEU A 45 25.84 44.76 13.65
CA LEU A 45 24.79 43.74 13.78
C LEU A 45 25.26 42.47 13.06
N GLU A 46 25.46 41.38 13.80
CA GLU A 46 25.87 40.09 13.25
C GLU A 46 24.69 39.11 13.24
N HIS A 47 24.56 38.30 12.19
CA HIS A 47 23.55 37.24 12.14
C HIS A 47 23.85 36.18 13.21
N ALA A 48 22.89 35.90 14.08
CA ALA A 48 23.06 34.91 15.14
C ALA A 48 22.87 33.51 14.52
N PRO A 49 23.89 32.63 14.54
CA PRO A 49 23.70 31.27 14.05
C PRO A 49 22.69 30.58 14.98
N MET A 50 21.48 30.33 14.46
CA MET A 50 20.55 29.43 15.13
C MET A 50 21.25 28.07 15.29
N PRO A 51 21.23 27.47 16.48
CA PRO A 51 21.82 26.15 16.66
C PRO A 51 21.20 25.18 15.67
N ARG A 52 21.99 24.22 15.22
CA ARG A 52 21.57 23.16 14.30
C ARG A 52 21.80 21.82 14.97
N ASP A 53 20.99 20.83 14.61
CA ASP A 53 21.24 19.47 15.03
C ASP A 53 22.46 18.88 14.29
N THR A 54 22.87 17.67 14.69
CA THR A 54 23.98 16.93 14.06
C THR A 54 23.78 16.66 12.58
N ASP A 55 22.53 16.71 12.10
CA ASP A 55 22.16 16.54 10.70
C ASP A 55 22.11 17.88 9.93
N GLY A 56 22.42 19.00 10.60
CA GLY A 56 22.46 20.34 10.03
C GLY A 56 21.10 21.03 9.92
N ASN A 57 20.03 20.45 10.45
CA ASN A 57 18.70 21.06 10.45
C ASN A 57 18.60 22.14 11.53
N ARG A 58 17.75 23.16 11.32
CA ARG A 58 17.44 24.15 12.36
C ARG A 58 16.66 23.47 13.49
N LEU A 59 16.95 23.86 14.74
CA LEU A 59 16.14 23.39 15.87
C LEU A 59 14.69 23.88 15.73
N GLU A 60 13.74 23.00 16.03
CA GLU A 60 12.30 23.27 16.01
C GLU A 60 11.79 23.57 17.43
N ALA A 61 11.01 24.64 17.58
CA ALA A 61 10.37 24.96 18.85
C ALA A 61 9.36 23.85 19.23
N GLY A 62 9.46 23.33 20.46
CA GLY A 62 8.61 22.23 20.94
C GLY A 62 9.24 20.84 20.86
N ARG A 63 10.46 20.71 20.32
CA ARG A 63 11.24 19.46 20.37
C ARG A 63 12.28 19.48 21.47
N GLU A 64 12.54 18.32 22.06
CA GLU A 64 13.63 18.11 23.02
C GLU A 64 14.91 17.70 22.31
N TYR A 65 16.04 18.27 22.74
CA TYR A 65 17.37 18.01 22.18
C TYR A 65 18.33 17.64 23.31
N ILE A 66 19.20 16.66 23.05
CA ILE A 66 20.30 16.28 23.95
C ILE A 66 21.60 16.79 23.34
N MET A 67 22.46 17.38 24.17
CA MET A 67 23.82 17.71 23.78
C MET A 67 24.72 16.48 23.91
N THR A 68 25.30 16.04 22.80
CA THR A 68 26.28 14.94 22.72
C THR A 68 27.67 15.47 22.38
N SER A 69 28.69 14.61 22.36
CA SER A 69 30.04 14.98 21.89
C SER A 69 30.09 15.38 20.40
N GLU A 70 29.08 14.99 19.62
CA GLU A 70 28.98 15.27 18.18
C GLU A 70 28.08 16.48 17.89
N GLY A 71 27.29 16.96 18.86
CA GLY A 71 26.39 18.09 18.72
C GLY A 71 25.01 17.86 19.35
N LEU A 72 24.05 18.73 19.01
CA LEU A 72 22.66 18.60 19.46
C LEU A 72 21.91 17.55 18.63
N THR A 73 21.34 16.55 19.29
CA THR A 73 20.52 15.50 18.64
C THR A 73 19.09 15.58 19.14
N VAL A 74 18.09 15.49 18.27
CA VAL A 74 16.67 15.41 18.68
C VAL A 74 16.47 14.16 19.54
N LYS A 75 15.81 14.30 20.71
CA LYS A 75 15.33 13.16 21.49
C LYS A 75 13.93 12.78 20.99
N PRO A 76 13.75 11.69 20.21
CA PRO A 76 12.46 11.41 19.57
C PRO A 76 11.44 10.73 20.50
N TYR A 77 11.83 10.39 21.74
CA TYR A 77 11.05 9.59 22.66
C TYR A 77 11.51 9.80 24.11
N LEU A 78 10.61 9.57 25.06
CA LEU A 78 10.95 9.51 26.49
C LEU A 78 11.66 8.18 26.80
N GLU A 79 12.55 8.18 27.79
CA GLU A 79 13.20 6.98 28.31
C GLU A 79 12.87 6.81 29.79
N ASP A 80 12.75 5.57 30.24
CA ASP A 80 12.71 5.26 31.67
C ASP A 80 14.10 5.44 32.32
N ASN A 81 14.18 5.27 33.64
CA ASN A 81 15.44 5.43 34.37
C ASN A 81 16.51 4.36 34.07
N ALA A 82 16.15 3.29 33.34
CA ALA A 82 17.07 2.30 32.82
C ALA A 82 17.50 2.59 31.36
N GLY A 83 17.05 3.71 30.79
CA GLY A 83 17.33 4.12 29.41
C GLY A 83 16.45 3.43 28.37
N ASN A 84 15.42 2.69 28.76
CA ASN A 84 14.50 2.06 27.80
C ASN A 84 13.50 3.08 27.27
N LYS A 85 13.18 2.99 25.97
CA LYS A 85 12.14 3.85 25.38
C LYS A 85 10.78 3.61 26.04
N VAL A 86 10.12 4.70 26.43
CA VAL A 86 8.72 4.71 26.85
C VAL A 86 7.85 4.42 25.64
N GLN A 87 7.09 3.33 25.72
CA GLN A 87 6.20 2.88 24.65
C GLN A 87 4.87 3.62 24.68
N ILE A 88 4.47 4.16 23.53
CA ILE A 88 3.15 4.77 23.32
C ILE A 88 2.05 3.76 23.66
N GLY A 89 1.03 4.22 24.37
CA GLY A 89 -0.14 3.41 24.72
C GLY A 89 -0.04 2.66 26.04
N SER A 90 1.17 2.46 26.58
CA SER A 90 1.36 1.84 27.89
C SER A 90 1.16 2.85 29.04
N ASP A 91 0.80 2.35 30.22
CA ASP A 91 0.61 3.16 31.43
C ASP A 91 1.93 3.26 32.20
N TYR A 92 2.33 4.47 32.56
CA TYR A 92 3.53 4.73 33.36
C TYR A 92 3.18 5.60 34.55
N MET A 93 3.87 5.39 35.67
CA MET A 93 3.75 6.18 36.88
C MET A 93 5.10 6.76 37.24
N MET A 94 5.12 8.07 37.50
CA MET A 94 6.30 8.71 38.05
C MET A 94 6.46 8.31 39.51
N THR A 95 7.64 7.81 39.89
CA THR A 95 8.02 7.47 41.26
C THR A 95 9.26 8.25 41.68
N GLU A 96 9.67 8.19 42.94
CA GLU A 96 10.94 8.78 43.40
C GLU A 96 12.15 8.17 42.66
N GLU A 97 12.03 6.93 42.20
CA GLU A 97 13.02 6.21 41.39
C GLU A 97 12.82 6.47 39.88
N GLY A 98 12.00 7.44 39.49
CA GLY A 98 11.69 7.82 38.11
C GLY A 98 10.45 7.15 37.52
N LEU A 99 10.34 7.26 36.19
CA LEU A 99 9.18 6.77 35.44
C LEU A 99 9.19 5.23 35.38
N LYS A 100 8.17 4.59 35.97
CA LYS A 100 8.01 3.13 35.98
C LYS A 100 6.82 2.71 35.12
N LEU A 101 7.00 1.65 34.33
CA LEU A 101 5.91 1.00 33.61
C LEU A 101 4.94 0.35 34.62
N VAL A 102 3.66 0.70 34.51
CA VAL A 102 2.57 0.15 35.34
C VAL A 102 1.82 -0.93 34.58
N ALA A 103 1.47 -0.67 33.32
CA ALA A 103 0.75 -1.64 32.50
C ALA A 103 1.15 -1.52 31.03
N LYS A 104 1.48 -2.66 30.43
CA LYS A 104 1.69 -2.77 28.98
C LYS A 104 0.36 -3.04 28.29
N ARG A 105 0.03 -2.30 27.23
CA ARG A 105 -1.30 -2.33 26.59
C ARG A 105 -1.27 -2.61 25.09
N ASP A 106 -0.25 -3.28 24.58
CA ASP A 106 -0.06 -3.44 23.14
C ASP A 106 -1.29 -3.99 22.38
N ILE A 107 -1.38 -3.60 21.11
CA ILE A 107 -2.18 -4.30 20.12
C ILE A 107 -1.36 -5.49 19.64
N ARG A 108 -1.86 -6.70 19.84
CA ARG A 108 -1.08 -7.92 19.64
C ARG A 108 -1.88 -8.97 18.89
N GLY A 109 -1.16 -9.85 18.22
CA GLY A 109 -1.74 -10.93 17.45
C GLY A 109 -0.67 -11.82 16.87
N ARG A 110 -1.11 -12.81 16.10
CA ARG A 110 -0.23 -13.82 15.52
C ARG A 110 -0.63 -14.15 14.09
N VAL A 111 0.33 -14.15 13.18
CA VAL A 111 0.09 -14.38 11.74
C VAL A 111 0.40 -15.83 11.37
N ARG A 112 -0.50 -16.45 10.63
CA ARG A 112 -0.28 -17.72 9.94
C ARG A 112 -0.62 -17.63 8.45
N ASP A 113 0.06 -18.44 7.65
CA ASP A 113 -0.28 -18.62 6.24
C ASP A 113 -1.52 -19.51 6.06
N GLY A 114 -2.01 -19.61 4.82
CA GLY A 114 -3.20 -20.39 4.49
C GLY A 114 -3.04 -21.89 4.75
N SER A 115 -1.81 -22.39 4.89
CA SER A 115 -1.54 -23.78 5.27
C SER A 115 -1.56 -24.00 6.80
N GLY A 116 -1.74 -22.92 7.58
CA GLY A 116 -1.76 -22.94 9.03
C GLY A 116 -0.39 -22.76 9.70
N ARG A 117 0.69 -22.53 8.93
CA ARG A 117 2.03 -22.33 9.47
C ARG A 117 2.21 -20.89 9.93
N PHE A 118 2.82 -20.70 11.09
CA PHE A 118 3.21 -19.37 11.52
C PHE A 118 4.28 -18.77 10.61
N VAL A 119 4.16 -17.48 10.33
CA VAL A 119 5.03 -16.79 9.36
C VAL A 119 5.64 -15.52 9.95
N GLY A 120 6.97 -15.48 9.93
CA GLY A 120 7.76 -14.29 10.26
C GLY A 120 8.01 -13.36 9.08
N GLY A 121 8.38 -12.11 9.39
CA GLY A 121 8.70 -11.10 8.38
C GLY A 121 7.49 -10.44 7.73
N ILE A 122 6.27 -10.74 8.19
CA ILE A 122 5.05 -10.06 7.74
C ILE A 122 5.01 -8.67 8.36
N THR A 123 4.91 -7.63 7.54
CA THR A 123 4.74 -6.27 8.03
C THR A 123 3.31 -6.08 8.51
N VAL A 124 3.15 -5.69 9.77
CA VAL A 124 1.88 -5.31 10.37
C VAL A 124 1.96 -3.83 10.73
N SER A 125 0.99 -3.03 10.31
CA SER A 125 1.02 -1.57 10.46
C SER A 125 -0.31 -1.00 10.89
N ILE A 126 -0.30 0.09 11.64
CA ILE A 126 -1.50 0.88 11.91
C ILE A 126 -1.68 1.88 10.77
N ALA A 127 -2.83 1.81 10.08
CA ALA A 127 -3.15 2.71 8.98
C ALA A 127 -3.12 4.18 9.43
N HIS A 128 -2.66 5.07 8.55
CA HIS A 128 -2.51 6.51 8.82
C HIS A 128 -1.56 6.83 9.99
N SER A 129 -0.59 5.96 10.24
CA SER A 129 0.50 6.18 11.19
C SER A 129 1.83 5.66 10.65
N ASP A 130 2.93 6.03 11.31
CA ASP A 130 4.26 5.49 11.00
C ASP A 130 4.55 4.17 11.74
N HIS A 131 3.60 3.65 12.52
CA HIS A 131 3.78 2.44 13.30
C HIS A 131 3.63 1.20 12.44
N LYS A 132 4.76 0.53 12.22
CA LYS A 132 4.87 -0.77 11.54
C LYS A 132 5.88 -1.66 12.24
N VAL A 133 5.56 -2.94 12.33
CA VAL A 133 6.42 -3.97 12.91
C VAL A 133 6.45 -5.18 11.98
N GLN A 134 7.47 -6.03 12.12
CA GLN A 134 7.49 -7.32 11.46
C GLN A 134 7.14 -8.41 12.46
N SER A 135 6.37 -9.41 12.01
CA SER A 135 6.12 -10.60 12.81
C SER A 135 7.43 -11.37 13.06
N ASP A 136 7.56 -11.94 14.25
CA ASP A 136 8.69 -12.82 14.59
C ASP A 136 8.58 -14.19 13.90
N ALA A 137 9.57 -15.08 14.10
CA ALA A 137 9.57 -16.42 13.48
C ALA A 137 8.34 -17.28 13.85
N ASP A 138 7.73 -17.00 15.00
CA ASP A 138 6.51 -17.64 15.49
C ASP A 138 5.25 -16.91 15.04
N GLY A 139 5.37 -15.88 14.19
CA GLY A 139 4.27 -15.08 13.66
C GLY A 139 3.73 -14.03 14.62
N ASN A 140 4.28 -13.86 15.83
CA ASN A 140 3.77 -12.88 16.79
C ASN A 140 4.15 -11.46 16.38
N PHE A 141 3.25 -10.52 16.61
CA PHE A 141 3.51 -9.10 16.47
C PHE A 141 2.92 -8.30 17.64
N SER A 142 3.51 -7.14 17.90
CA SER A 142 3.06 -6.20 18.92
C SER A 142 3.20 -4.78 18.41
N LEU A 143 2.08 -4.04 18.42
CA LEU A 143 1.96 -2.65 18.01
C LEU A 143 1.58 -1.79 19.22
N PRO A 144 1.93 -0.50 19.23
CA PRO A 144 1.52 0.40 20.30
C PRO A 144 0.00 0.52 20.37
N PHE A 145 -0.52 0.74 21.58
CA PHE A 145 -1.93 1.01 21.80
C PHE A 145 -2.27 2.46 21.48
N ILE A 146 -3.19 2.68 20.56
CA ILE A 146 -3.64 4.01 20.17
C ILE A 146 -5.15 4.07 20.37
N GLU A 147 -5.61 4.99 21.21
CA GLU A 147 -7.04 5.15 21.44
C GLU A 147 -7.74 5.75 20.21
N GLY A 148 -8.99 5.36 19.99
CA GLY A 148 -9.82 5.77 18.86
C GLY A 148 -9.97 4.69 17.81
N SER A 149 -10.14 5.12 16.56
CA SER A 149 -10.37 4.23 15.42
C SER A 149 -9.06 3.74 14.84
N VAL A 150 -8.79 2.44 14.98
CA VAL A 150 -7.57 1.79 14.53
C VAL A 150 -7.91 0.82 13.41
N ARG A 151 -7.18 0.92 12.30
CA ARG A 151 -7.17 -0.11 11.25
C ARG A 151 -5.76 -0.69 11.12
N ILE A 152 -5.68 -2.00 11.02
CA ILE A 152 -4.44 -2.76 10.90
C ILE A 152 -4.29 -3.21 9.46
N GLY A 153 -3.20 -2.81 8.84
CA GLY A 153 -2.75 -3.32 7.55
C GLY A 153 -1.76 -4.47 7.77
N VAL A 154 -1.90 -5.52 6.98
CA VAL A 154 -0.99 -6.66 6.93
C VAL A 154 -0.45 -6.77 5.52
N GLY A 155 0.87 -6.82 5.38
CA GLY A 155 1.50 -6.83 4.07
C GLY A 155 2.93 -7.31 4.08
N MET A 156 3.40 -7.70 2.92
CA MET A 156 4.81 -7.96 2.67
C MET A 156 5.15 -7.63 1.23
N ARG A 157 6.44 -7.49 0.94
CA ARG A 157 6.90 -7.19 -0.41
C ARG A 157 6.45 -8.32 -1.36
N GLY A 158 5.69 -7.95 -2.38
CA GLY A 158 5.19 -8.90 -3.38
C GLY A 158 4.00 -9.74 -2.92
N LEU A 159 3.30 -9.37 -1.84
CA LEU A 159 2.04 -10.01 -1.46
C LEU A 159 0.95 -9.72 -2.52
N PRO A 160 0.31 -10.72 -3.13
CA PRO A 160 -0.75 -10.49 -4.11
C PRO A 160 -1.98 -9.86 -3.45
N GLU A 161 -2.72 -9.02 -4.19
CA GLU A 161 -3.97 -8.41 -3.67
C GLU A 161 -4.96 -9.44 -3.14
N TRP A 162 -5.12 -10.58 -3.84
CA TRP A 162 -6.02 -11.66 -3.44
C TRP A 162 -5.60 -12.34 -2.12
N CYS A 163 -4.36 -12.08 -1.65
CA CYS A 163 -3.87 -12.54 -0.36
C CYS A 163 -3.95 -11.49 0.78
N LYS A 164 -4.37 -10.26 0.48
CA LYS A 164 -4.52 -9.26 1.54
C LYS A 164 -5.65 -9.63 2.48
N VAL A 165 -5.40 -9.45 3.78
CA VAL A 165 -6.43 -9.59 4.81
C VAL A 165 -7.09 -8.24 5.00
N GLU A 166 -8.39 -8.18 4.74
CA GLU A 166 -9.21 -7.00 4.98
C GLU A 166 -9.88 -7.08 6.36
N ASN A 167 -10.37 -5.95 6.87
CA ASN A 167 -11.24 -5.86 8.06
C ASN A 167 -10.59 -6.10 9.43
N LEU A 168 -9.29 -5.86 9.57
CA LEU A 168 -8.67 -5.77 10.90
C LEU A 168 -8.85 -4.35 11.45
N GLU A 169 -10.06 -4.01 11.89
CA GLU A 169 -10.35 -2.69 12.44
C GLU A 169 -11.11 -2.71 13.77
N ASN A 170 -10.88 -1.69 14.57
CA ASN A 170 -11.62 -1.41 15.79
C ASN A 170 -11.89 0.09 15.85
N SER A 171 -13.16 0.47 15.80
CA SER A 171 -13.58 1.87 15.70
C SER A 171 -13.60 2.62 17.03
N ALA A 172 -13.47 1.93 18.16
CA ALA A 172 -13.65 2.48 19.50
C ALA A 172 -12.66 1.86 20.51
N LEU A 173 -11.37 1.82 20.15
CA LEU A 173 -10.35 1.32 21.06
C LEU A 173 -10.15 2.33 22.20
N SER A 174 -10.42 1.93 23.45
CA SER A 174 -10.22 2.77 24.63
C SER A 174 -9.57 1.98 25.76
N ARG A 175 -8.92 2.69 26.70
CA ARG A 175 -8.28 2.05 27.84
C ARG A 175 -9.25 1.32 28.77
N GLU A 176 -10.48 1.80 28.89
CA GLU A 176 -11.53 1.21 29.71
C GLU A 176 -12.06 -0.08 29.08
N ALA A 177 -12.25 -0.09 27.76
CA ALA A 177 -12.73 -1.25 27.03
C ALA A 177 -11.66 -2.35 26.90
N TYR A 178 -10.38 -1.96 26.81
CA TYR A 178 -9.25 -2.89 26.60
C TYR A 178 -8.14 -2.67 27.65
N PRO A 179 -8.39 -3.00 28.93
CA PRO A 179 -7.48 -2.70 30.04
C PRO A 179 -6.09 -3.36 29.92
N SER A 180 -5.98 -4.46 29.18
CA SER A 180 -4.73 -5.19 28.94
C SER A 180 -4.23 -5.09 27.49
N GLY A 181 -4.76 -4.13 26.72
CA GLY A 181 -4.51 -4.03 25.29
C GLY A 181 -5.50 -4.81 24.44
N TRP A 182 -5.30 -4.75 23.13
CA TRP A 182 -6.19 -5.40 22.15
C TRP A 182 -5.52 -6.64 21.59
N ASP A 183 -6.07 -7.80 21.90
CA ASP A 183 -5.68 -9.05 21.24
C ASP A 183 -6.54 -9.26 19.99
N ILE A 184 -5.91 -9.10 18.83
CA ILE A 184 -6.50 -9.36 17.51
C ILE A 184 -6.67 -10.87 17.31
N GLY A 185 -5.93 -11.70 18.06
CA GLY A 185 -5.91 -13.15 17.90
C GLY A 185 -5.14 -13.57 16.66
N MET A 186 -5.67 -14.58 15.96
CA MET A 186 -5.05 -15.16 14.78
C MET A 186 -5.40 -14.38 13.52
N VAL A 187 -4.38 -13.89 12.83
CA VAL A 187 -4.49 -13.32 11.48
C VAL A 187 -4.11 -14.40 10.47
N GLU A 188 -5.08 -14.84 9.68
CA GLU A 188 -4.90 -15.90 8.70
C GLU A 188 -4.79 -15.32 7.30
N LEU A 189 -3.61 -15.43 6.69
CA LEU A 189 -3.46 -15.12 5.27
C LEU A 189 -4.17 -16.22 4.46
N PRO A 190 -4.92 -15.89 3.41
CA PRO A 190 -5.56 -16.90 2.57
C PRO A 190 -4.58 -17.61 1.62
N CYS A 191 -3.32 -17.16 1.57
CA CYS A 191 -2.28 -17.72 0.73
C CYS A 191 -1.13 -18.33 1.53
N THR A 192 -0.36 -19.19 0.86
CA THR A 192 0.90 -19.74 1.37
C THR A 192 2.01 -19.60 0.35
N LEU A 193 3.24 -19.51 0.84
CA LEU A 193 4.44 -19.43 0.03
C LEU A 193 4.91 -20.86 -0.30
N VAL A 194 5.00 -21.17 -1.59
CA VAL A 194 5.48 -22.45 -2.13
C VAL A 194 6.79 -22.27 -2.87
N GLN A 195 7.67 -23.27 -2.79
CA GLN A 195 8.89 -23.31 -3.59
C GLN A 195 8.55 -23.88 -4.97
N ALA A 196 8.83 -23.11 -6.01
CA ALA A 196 8.74 -23.60 -7.37
C ALA A 196 9.98 -24.43 -7.76
N GLY A 197 9.85 -25.24 -8.81
CA GLY A 197 10.93 -26.09 -9.32
C GLY A 197 12.17 -25.33 -9.82
N ASP A 198 12.05 -24.01 -10.04
CA ASP A 198 13.16 -23.12 -10.40
C ASP A 198 13.86 -22.47 -9.19
N GLY A 199 13.51 -22.89 -7.97
CA GLY A 199 14.05 -22.37 -6.71
C GLY A 199 13.50 -21.00 -6.32
N ARG A 200 12.50 -20.46 -7.03
CA ARG A 200 11.83 -19.21 -6.65
C ARG A 200 10.63 -19.50 -5.77
N SER A 201 10.39 -18.61 -4.81
CA SER A 201 9.19 -18.65 -3.98
C SER A 201 8.01 -18.00 -4.73
N ARG A 202 6.86 -18.68 -4.75
CA ARG A 202 5.61 -18.21 -5.36
C ARG A 202 4.47 -18.24 -4.35
N TRP A 203 3.47 -17.40 -4.58
CA TRP A 203 2.26 -17.42 -3.79
C TRP A 203 1.29 -18.44 -4.33
N SER A 204 0.55 -19.10 -3.44
CA SER A 204 -0.47 -20.07 -3.82
C SER A 204 -1.64 -20.05 -2.87
N THR A 205 -2.77 -20.59 -3.30
CA THR A 205 -3.90 -20.88 -2.41
C THR A 205 -3.46 -21.75 -1.24
N ALA A 206 -4.22 -21.73 -0.13
CA ALA A 206 -3.93 -22.51 1.07
C ALA A 206 -3.52 -23.98 0.84
N ASN A 207 -4.14 -24.64 -0.14
CA ASN A 207 -3.87 -26.03 -0.52
C ASN A 207 -2.71 -26.21 -1.53
N GLY A 208 -2.06 -25.13 -1.97
CA GLY A 208 -0.98 -25.15 -2.96
C GLY A 208 -1.45 -25.39 -4.40
N ARG A 209 -2.76 -25.47 -4.66
CA ARG A 209 -3.30 -25.84 -5.98
C ARG A 209 -3.10 -24.74 -7.03
N TYR A 210 -3.53 -23.52 -6.72
CA TYR A 210 -3.44 -22.39 -7.64
C TYR A 210 -2.23 -21.54 -7.28
N VAL A 211 -1.19 -21.63 -8.11
CA VAL A 211 0.08 -20.94 -7.92
C VAL A 211 0.11 -19.69 -8.79
N ASP A 212 0.23 -18.53 -8.16
CA ASP A 212 0.46 -17.24 -8.82
C ASP A 212 1.93 -17.15 -9.26
N ASN A 213 2.15 -17.06 -10.57
CA ASN A 213 3.49 -17.05 -11.15
C ASN A 213 4.16 -15.67 -11.06
N GLY A 214 3.42 -14.61 -10.73
CA GLY A 214 3.92 -13.23 -10.65
C GLY A 214 4.18 -12.58 -12.01
N ASP A 215 3.77 -13.22 -13.10
CA ASP A 215 3.97 -12.77 -14.49
C ASP A 215 2.64 -12.55 -15.25
N GLY A 216 1.54 -12.48 -14.50
CA GLY A 216 0.18 -12.39 -15.04
C GLY A 216 -0.48 -13.74 -15.30
N THR A 217 0.11 -14.85 -14.86
CA THR A 217 -0.46 -16.19 -15.00
C THR A 217 -0.64 -16.91 -13.66
N VAL A 218 -1.59 -17.85 -13.62
CA VAL A 218 -1.89 -18.72 -12.48
C VAL A 218 -1.85 -20.18 -12.94
N THR A 219 -1.07 -21.02 -12.27
CA THR A 219 -0.98 -22.46 -12.58
C THR A 219 -1.88 -23.25 -11.64
N ASP A 220 -2.79 -24.07 -12.21
CA ASP A 220 -3.52 -25.10 -11.47
C ASP A 220 -2.72 -26.40 -11.50
N THR A 221 -2.10 -26.74 -10.37
CA THR A 221 -1.18 -27.88 -10.26
C THR A 221 -1.89 -29.24 -10.31
N GLU A 222 -3.20 -29.31 -10.06
CA GLU A 222 -3.96 -30.56 -10.13
C GLU A 222 -4.40 -30.87 -11.57
N SER A 223 -4.88 -29.87 -12.30
CA SER A 223 -5.31 -30.06 -13.69
C SER A 223 -4.16 -29.97 -14.70
N GLY A 224 -3.03 -29.38 -14.31
CA GLY A 224 -1.92 -29.08 -15.22
C GLY A 224 -2.26 -27.98 -16.22
N LEU A 225 -3.22 -27.11 -15.89
CA LEU A 225 -3.60 -25.96 -16.69
C LEU A 225 -2.94 -24.69 -16.16
N MET A 226 -2.72 -23.74 -17.05
CA MET A 226 -2.27 -22.39 -16.71
C MET A 226 -3.25 -21.38 -17.28
N TRP A 227 -3.60 -20.41 -16.45
CA TRP A 227 -4.66 -19.44 -16.66
C TRP A 227 -4.08 -18.04 -16.72
N GLU A 228 -4.70 -17.17 -17.50
CA GLU A 228 -4.54 -15.73 -17.34
C GLU A 228 -5.04 -15.32 -15.94
N ALA A 229 -4.24 -14.56 -15.18
CA ALA A 229 -4.58 -14.15 -13.82
C ALA A 229 -5.66 -13.05 -13.78
N ILE A 230 -5.78 -12.27 -14.86
CA ILE A 230 -6.74 -11.16 -14.98
C ILE A 230 -7.50 -11.34 -16.29
N ALA A 231 -8.70 -11.87 -16.20
CA ALA A 231 -9.64 -11.94 -17.30
C ALA A 231 -9.99 -10.53 -17.79
N GLN A 232 -10.20 -10.40 -19.09
CA GLN A 232 -10.50 -9.11 -19.71
C GLN A 232 -12.01 -8.86 -19.72
N GLU A 233 -12.43 -7.80 -19.02
CA GLU A 233 -13.76 -7.20 -19.11
C GLU A 233 -13.85 -6.31 -20.35
N GLN A 234 -14.08 -6.94 -21.49
CA GLN A 234 -14.56 -6.24 -22.67
C GLN A 234 -15.81 -6.97 -23.11
N ASN A 235 -16.87 -6.23 -23.44
CA ASN A 235 -18.11 -6.76 -24.00
C ASN A 235 -17.83 -7.38 -25.37
N LEU A 236 -17.07 -8.48 -25.40
CA LEU A 236 -16.56 -9.09 -26.62
C LEU A 236 -17.62 -10.03 -27.17
N ALA A 237 -17.88 -9.92 -28.46
CA ALA A 237 -18.50 -11.02 -29.18
C ALA A 237 -17.60 -12.25 -29.10
N TRP A 238 -18.20 -13.45 -29.19
CA TRP A 238 -17.44 -14.69 -29.07
C TRP A 238 -16.28 -14.80 -30.07
N ASP A 239 -16.50 -14.36 -31.33
CA ASP A 239 -15.43 -14.33 -32.34
C ASP A 239 -14.27 -13.41 -31.97
N ALA A 240 -14.58 -12.25 -31.38
CA ALA A 240 -13.56 -11.31 -30.90
C ALA A 240 -12.81 -11.88 -29.68
N ALA A 241 -13.50 -12.61 -28.80
CA ALA A 241 -12.85 -13.31 -27.69
C ALA A 241 -11.91 -14.41 -28.19
N ARG A 242 -12.31 -15.18 -29.20
CA ARG A 242 -11.43 -16.18 -29.84
C ARG A 242 -10.21 -15.51 -30.48
N GLU A 243 -10.42 -14.46 -31.26
CA GLU A 243 -9.33 -13.71 -31.90
C GLU A 243 -8.36 -13.10 -30.87
N TYR A 244 -8.89 -12.59 -29.75
CA TYR A 244 -8.09 -12.09 -28.64
C TYR A 244 -7.15 -13.19 -28.11
N VAL A 245 -7.68 -14.37 -27.81
CA VAL A 245 -6.86 -15.44 -27.21
C VAL A 245 -5.85 -16.00 -28.22
N GLU A 246 -6.20 -16.12 -29.51
CA GLU A 246 -5.28 -16.56 -30.57
C GLU A 246 -4.09 -15.60 -30.78
N LYS A 247 -4.29 -14.30 -30.49
CA LYS A 247 -3.25 -13.27 -30.60
C LYS A 247 -2.54 -12.99 -29.28
N LEU A 248 -2.98 -13.59 -28.17
CA LEU A 248 -2.43 -13.34 -26.86
C LEU A 248 -0.99 -13.86 -26.77
N ASN A 249 -0.06 -12.97 -26.41
CA ASN A 249 1.28 -13.35 -26.00
C ASN A 249 1.49 -12.89 -24.55
N LEU A 250 1.43 -13.84 -23.63
CA LEU A 250 1.49 -13.61 -22.18
C LEU A 250 2.51 -14.56 -21.56
N ALA A 251 3.36 -14.04 -20.67
CA ALA A 251 4.45 -14.78 -20.04
C ALA A 251 5.38 -15.53 -21.03
N GLY A 252 5.51 -15.02 -22.27
CA GLY A 252 6.33 -15.63 -23.32
C GLY A 252 5.65 -16.77 -24.08
N PHE A 253 4.33 -16.93 -23.90
CA PHE A 253 3.54 -18.01 -24.47
C PHE A 253 2.49 -17.50 -25.44
N SER A 254 2.26 -18.25 -26.53
CA SER A 254 1.34 -17.88 -27.62
C SER A 254 0.32 -18.97 -27.99
N ASP A 255 0.28 -20.07 -27.25
CA ASP A 255 -0.63 -21.22 -27.43
C ASP A 255 -1.83 -21.16 -26.47
N TRP A 256 -2.26 -19.94 -26.15
CA TRP A 256 -3.45 -19.68 -25.35
C TRP A 256 -4.71 -20.05 -26.14
N ARG A 257 -5.75 -20.50 -25.44
CA ARG A 257 -7.07 -20.81 -26.03
C ARG A 257 -8.21 -20.44 -25.08
N LEU A 258 -9.42 -20.38 -25.63
CA LEU A 258 -10.63 -20.34 -24.80
C LEU A 258 -10.74 -21.63 -23.96
N PRO A 259 -11.24 -21.54 -22.72
CA PRO A 259 -11.45 -22.70 -21.87
C PRO A 259 -12.71 -23.45 -22.27
N THR A 260 -12.72 -24.76 -22.02
CA THR A 260 -13.96 -25.55 -22.14
C THR A 260 -14.90 -25.23 -20.97
N PRO A 261 -16.23 -25.46 -21.10
CA PRO A 261 -17.14 -25.27 -19.96
C PRO A 261 -16.75 -26.07 -18.71
N ARG A 262 -16.16 -27.25 -18.89
CA ARG A 262 -15.67 -28.09 -17.79
C ARG A 262 -14.50 -27.43 -17.05
N GLU A 263 -13.54 -26.89 -17.77
CA GLU A 263 -12.36 -26.23 -17.17
C GLU A 263 -12.77 -24.98 -16.39
N VAL A 264 -13.69 -24.17 -16.92
CA VAL A 264 -14.25 -23.03 -16.17
C VAL A 264 -15.03 -23.49 -14.94
N GLY A 265 -15.76 -24.61 -15.05
CA GLY A 265 -16.45 -25.22 -13.91
C GLY A 265 -15.49 -25.59 -12.77
N MET A 266 -14.27 -26.02 -13.06
CA MET A 266 -13.26 -26.30 -12.02
C MET A 266 -12.84 -25.04 -11.25
N LEU A 267 -12.81 -23.86 -11.91
CA LEU A 267 -12.52 -22.59 -11.24
C LEU A 267 -13.65 -22.18 -10.28
N PHE A 268 -14.89 -22.43 -10.69
CA PHE A 268 -16.07 -22.21 -9.88
C PHE A 268 -16.10 -23.14 -8.67
N ASP A 269 -15.87 -24.44 -8.87
CA ASP A 269 -15.87 -25.44 -7.79
C ASP A 269 -14.78 -25.15 -6.75
N ALA A 270 -13.69 -24.49 -7.15
CA ALA A 270 -12.60 -24.09 -6.26
C ALA A 270 -12.81 -22.74 -5.57
N ASP A 271 -13.86 -21.99 -5.91
CA ASP A 271 -14.13 -20.64 -5.37
C ASP A 271 -12.94 -19.66 -5.52
N ILE A 272 -12.21 -19.71 -6.64
CA ILE A 272 -10.99 -18.90 -6.88
C ILE A 272 -11.12 -17.78 -7.92
N ALA A 273 -12.31 -17.59 -8.47
CA ALA A 273 -12.56 -16.64 -9.57
C ALA A 273 -13.71 -15.65 -9.30
N CYS A 274 -14.33 -15.69 -8.12
CA CYS A 274 -15.45 -14.81 -7.77
C CYS A 274 -15.37 -14.33 -6.32
N GLY A 275 -15.25 -13.01 -6.13
CA GLY A 275 -15.08 -12.40 -4.80
C GLY A 275 -16.31 -12.49 -3.89
N TRP A 276 -17.49 -12.80 -4.44
CA TRP A 276 -18.69 -13.07 -3.62
C TRP A 276 -18.71 -14.46 -3.00
N ARG A 277 -17.90 -15.38 -3.53
CA ARG A 277 -17.85 -16.78 -3.08
C ARG A 277 -16.57 -17.12 -2.34
N GLY A 278 -15.44 -16.59 -2.80
CA GLY A 278 -14.16 -16.91 -2.20
C GLY A 278 -13.04 -16.02 -2.71
N LEU A 279 -11.88 -16.62 -2.93
CA LEU A 279 -10.69 -15.92 -3.37
C LEU A 279 -10.84 -15.51 -4.84
N THR A 280 -10.14 -14.45 -5.22
CA THR A 280 -10.06 -13.98 -6.60
C THR A 280 -8.63 -14.09 -7.08
N VAL A 281 -8.16 -15.33 -7.16
CA VAL A 281 -6.84 -15.66 -7.72
C VAL A 281 -6.86 -15.34 -9.21
N ILE A 282 -7.94 -15.73 -9.90
CA ILE A 282 -8.28 -15.23 -11.23
C ILE A 282 -9.28 -14.08 -11.05
N ARG A 283 -8.97 -12.92 -11.62
CA ARG A 283 -9.72 -11.67 -11.43
C ARG A 283 -10.35 -11.19 -12.73
N GLY A 284 -11.17 -10.16 -12.64
CA GLY A 284 -11.62 -9.40 -13.80
C GLY A 284 -13.11 -9.52 -14.03
N VAL A 285 -13.62 -10.71 -14.36
CA VAL A 285 -14.96 -10.85 -14.95
C VAL A 285 -15.86 -11.81 -14.14
N VAL A 286 -17.17 -11.62 -14.22
CA VAL A 286 -18.17 -12.53 -13.61
C VAL A 286 -18.61 -13.66 -14.56
N SER A 287 -18.68 -13.38 -15.86
CA SER A 287 -19.08 -14.34 -16.89
C SER A 287 -18.02 -14.40 -17.98
N VAL A 288 -17.68 -15.60 -18.44
CA VAL A 288 -16.65 -15.83 -19.48
C VAL A 288 -17.19 -16.63 -20.65
N TRP A 289 -16.67 -16.31 -21.84
CA TRP A 289 -16.81 -17.19 -22.99
C TRP A 289 -16.08 -18.52 -22.77
N THR A 290 -16.68 -19.59 -23.27
CA THR A 290 -16.04 -20.90 -23.39
C THR A 290 -15.77 -21.21 -24.87
N SER A 291 -14.98 -22.25 -25.13
CA SER A 291 -14.69 -22.74 -26.47
C SER A 291 -15.88 -23.41 -27.16
N GLU A 292 -16.99 -23.66 -26.45
CA GLU A 292 -18.15 -24.37 -26.99
C GLU A 292 -19.07 -23.42 -27.75
N GLN A 293 -19.01 -23.49 -29.08
CA GLN A 293 -19.92 -22.79 -29.97
C GLN A 293 -21.21 -23.61 -30.15
N TYR A 294 -22.37 -22.96 -30.00
CA TYR A 294 -23.66 -23.61 -30.15
C TYR A 294 -24.17 -23.51 -31.59
N ASP A 295 -24.08 -22.32 -32.18
CA ASP A 295 -24.40 -22.03 -33.58
C ASP A 295 -23.56 -20.84 -34.09
N PRO A 296 -23.62 -20.48 -35.39
CA PRO A 296 -22.80 -19.40 -35.94
C PRO A 296 -22.98 -18.03 -35.28
N ALA A 297 -24.07 -17.83 -34.53
CA ALA A 297 -24.40 -16.55 -33.89
C ALA A 297 -24.32 -16.62 -32.35
N SER A 298 -23.96 -17.77 -31.77
CA SER A 298 -23.97 -17.94 -30.31
C SER A 298 -23.03 -19.02 -29.79
N ALA A 299 -22.56 -18.79 -28.57
CA ALA A 299 -21.68 -19.71 -27.86
C ALA A 299 -22.10 -19.83 -26.39
N VAL A 300 -21.45 -20.77 -25.69
CA VAL A 300 -21.67 -21.00 -24.26
C VAL A 300 -20.88 -19.98 -23.44
N VAL A 301 -21.60 -19.27 -22.58
CA VAL A 301 -21.08 -18.41 -21.53
C VAL A 301 -21.22 -19.12 -20.19
N TYR A 302 -20.18 -19.08 -19.38
CA TYR A 302 -20.17 -19.64 -18.04
C TYR A 302 -20.07 -18.53 -17.00
N ASN A 303 -20.91 -18.56 -15.98
CA ASN A 303 -20.89 -17.59 -14.89
C ASN A 303 -20.08 -18.15 -13.69
N LEU A 304 -18.95 -17.52 -13.40
CA LEU A 304 -17.97 -17.93 -12.39
C LEU A 304 -18.46 -17.74 -10.94
N CYS A 305 -19.57 -17.02 -10.73
CA CYS A 305 -20.16 -16.82 -9.40
C CYS A 305 -21.35 -17.75 -9.12
N THR A 306 -22.04 -18.24 -10.16
CA THR A 306 -23.26 -19.06 -10.01
C THR A 306 -23.10 -20.49 -10.51
N GLY A 307 -22.03 -20.79 -11.25
CA GLY A 307 -21.77 -22.13 -11.81
C GLY A 307 -22.68 -22.48 -12.99
N ARG A 308 -23.42 -21.51 -13.52
CA ARG A 308 -24.40 -21.72 -14.57
C ARG A 308 -23.79 -21.42 -15.94
N ALA A 309 -23.99 -22.34 -16.86
CA ALA A 309 -23.74 -22.13 -18.28
C ALA A 309 -25.04 -21.68 -18.97
N ARG A 310 -24.91 -20.76 -19.94
CA ARG A 310 -26.02 -20.29 -20.78
C ARG A 310 -25.56 -20.08 -22.21
N LYS A 311 -26.51 -20.14 -23.14
CA LYS A 311 -26.33 -19.67 -24.51
C LYS A 311 -26.36 -18.14 -24.54
N SER A 312 -25.48 -17.52 -25.32
CA SER A 312 -25.44 -16.07 -25.53
C SER A 312 -25.00 -15.73 -26.94
N SER A 313 -25.54 -14.66 -27.51
CA SER A 313 -25.05 -14.03 -28.73
C SER A 313 -23.95 -12.98 -28.47
N GLY A 314 -23.69 -12.64 -27.20
CA GLY A 314 -22.82 -11.53 -26.81
C GLY A 314 -23.45 -10.14 -26.96
N LEU A 315 -24.69 -10.05 -27.44
CA LEU A 315 -25.46 -8.80 -27.63
C LEU A 315 -26.67 -8.72 -26.68
N ASP A 316 -26.67 -9.50 -25.61
CA ASP A 316 -27.78 -9.56 -24.67
C ASP A 316 -27.82 -8.27 -23.81
N GLU A 317 -28.98 -7.62 -23.71
CA GLU A 317 -29.12 -6.36 -22.96
C GLU A 317 -29.28 -6.58 -21.45
N GLY A 318 -28.41 -5.94 -20.64
CA GLY A 318 -28.54 -5.84 -19.18
C GLY A 318 -27.21 -5.80 -18.42
N VAL A 319 -27.26 -5.54 -17.11
CA VAL A 319 -26.07 -5.43 -16.25
C VAL A 319 -25.47 -6.81 -15.98
N GLY A 320 -24.16 -6.98 -16.21
CA GLY A 320 -23.43 -8.24 -15.95
C GLY A 320 -23.73 -9.37 -16.93
N ILE A 321 -24.40 -9.06 -18.04
CA ILE A 321 -24.78 -10.07 -19.04
C ILE A 321 -23.66 -10.29 -20.06
N ASN A 322 -22.89 -9.24 -20.37
CA ASN A 322 -21.84 -9.36 -21.36
C ASN A 322 -20.68 -10.23 -20.85
N PRO A 323 -20.36 -11.31 -21.57
CA PRO A 323 -19.24 -12.17 -21.22
C PRO A 323 -17.90 -11.49 -21.53
N GLY A 324 -16.96 -11.63 -20.60
CA GLY A 324 -15.55 -11.36 -20.83
C GLY A 324 -14.82 -12.58 -21.36
N VAL A 325 -13.50 -12.50 -21.35
CA VAL A 325 -12.62 -13.59 -21.81
C VAL A 325 -11.54 -13.87 -20.78
N VAL A 326 -11.28 -15.16 -20.54
CA VAL A 326 -10.12 -15.65 -19.80
C VAL A 326 -9.42 -16.67 -20.69
N ALA A 327 -8.11 -16.55 -20.80
CA ALA A 327 -7.31 -17.50 -21.56
C ALA A 327 -6.83 -18.67 -20.68
N VAL A 328 -6.75 -19.86 -21.28
CA VAL A 328 -6.15 -21.05 -20.66
C VAL A 328 -5.19 -21.73 -21.64
N ARG A 329 -4.19 -22.41 -21.09
CA ARG A 329 -3.28 -23.30 -21.82
C ARG A 329 -2.91 -24.50 -20.96
N ASN A 330 -2.23 -25.48 -21.54
CA ASN A 330 -1.58 -26.52 -20.75
C ASN A 330 -0.30 -25.95 -20.10
N ALA A 331 -0.07 -26.22 -18.83
CA ALA A 331 1.20 -25.91 -18.18
C ALA A 331 2.30 -26.80 -18.79
N VAL A 332 3.44 -26.21 -19.14
CA VAL A 332 4.61 -26.98 -19.58
C VAL A 332 5.15 -27.73 -18.36
N LYS A 333 5.25 -29.06 -18.46
CA LYS A 333 5.90 -29.91 -17.45
C LYS A 333 7.42 -29.74 -17.48
#